data_AF-A0A6C0DKW6-F1
#
_entry.id   AF-A0A6C0DKW6-F1
#
_cell.length_a   1.000
_cell.length_b   1.000
_cell.length_c   1.000
_cell.angle_alpha   90.00
_cell.angle_beta   90.00
_cell.angle_gamma   90.00
#
_symmetry.space_group_name_H-M   'P 1'
#
loop_
_entity.id
_entity.type
_entity.pdbx_description
1 polymer ?
#
loop_
_entity_poly.entity_id
_entity_poly.type
_entity_poly.pdbx_seq_one_letter_code
_entity_poly.pdbx_strand_id
1 'polypeptide(L)'
;MDLSNNNCDIENIVTNGFVDDVTLKYLMNKNHYHRYLSHSDPKKHAELEEYFSNIRKYKMNIMRLTNELIENPKKQINTEINDIFEAFMKSLIKYFKYKEIENAGSDEEDMLFGHSMNDNSNSTDDDLAPVTSLIGSFWGKERIKKSNHTNIYNMNYIPRKNSFS
;
A
#
# COMPACT_ATOMS: atom_id res chain seq x y z
N MET A 1 52.01 -23.83 -16.78
CA MET A 1 50.81 -24.66 -17.01
C MET A 1 49.63 -23.74 -16.92
N ASP A 2 48.81 -23.82 -17.96
CA ASP A 2 47.75 -22.91 -18.31
C ASP A 2 46.46 -23.12 -17.52
N LEU A 3 45.61 -22.07 -17.59
CA LEU A 3 44.14 -22.10 -17.70
C LEU A 3 43.31 -22.79 -16.61
N SER A 4 42.61 -21.97 -15.81
CA SER A 4 41.12 -21.88 -15.76
C SER A 4 40.72 -20.98 -14.58
N ASN A 5 40.55 -19.68 -14.80
CA ASN A 5 39.31 -19.06 -15.29
C ASN A 5 38.09 -19.36 -14.39
N ASN A 6 38.05 -18.70 -13.23
CA ASN A 6 36.83 -18.41 -12.49
C ASN A 6 36.63 -16.89 -12.47
N ASN A 7 36.58 -16.29 -13.66
CA ASN A 7 35.94 -14.99 -13.85
C ASN A 7 34.43 -15.26 -13.77
N CYS A 8 33.92 -15.32 -12.54
CA CYS A 8 32.49 -15.30 -12.28
C CYS A 8 32.04 -13.84 -12.43
N ASP A 9 31.66 -13.47 -13.65
CA ASP A 9 30.55 -12.56 -13.94
C ASP A 9 30.46 -11.27 -13.09
N ILE A 10 31.54 -10.51 -13.01
CA ILE A 10 31.53 -9.14 -12.41
C ILE A 10 30.96 -8.10 -13.41
N GLU A 11 30.52 -8.50 -14.61
CA GLU A 11 30.03 -7.58 -15.64
C GLU A 11 28.52 -7.28 -15.57
N ASN A 12 27.77 -7.81 -14.59
CA ASN A 12 26.30 -7.66 -14.53
C ASN A 12 25.75 -6.75 -13.41
N ILE A 13 26.57 -5.92 -12.75
CA ILE A 13 26.12 -5.02 -11.67
C ILE A 13 25.58 -3.67 -12.21
N VAL A 14 25.80 -3.36 -13.49
CA VAL A 14 25.59 -2.01 -14.03
C VAL A 14 24.13 -1.69 -14.40
N THR A 15 23.20 -2.65 -14.34
CA THR A 15 21.79 -2.46 -14.75
C THR A 15 20.77 -2.53 -13.61
N ASN A 16 21.18 -2.88 -12.39
CA ASN A 16 20.24 -3.13 -11.30
C ASN A 16 19.74 -1.86 -10.59
N GLY A 17 20.47 -0.75 -10.65
CA GLY A 17 20.12 0.48 -9.93
C GLY A 17 18.76 1.08 -10.32
N PHE A 18 18.38 1.03 -11.60
CA PHE A 18 17.05 1.49 -12.03
C PHE A 18 15.95 0.59 -11.49
N VAL A 19 16.14 -0.73 -11.55
CA VAL A 19 15.18 -1.72 -11.07
C VAL A 19 15.02 -1.61 -9.56
N ASP A 20 16.13 -1.42 -8.84
CA ASP A 20 16.15 -1.24 -7.39
C ASP A 20 15.43 0.06 -7.00
N ASP A 21 15.70 1.18 -7.68
CA ASP A 21 15.03 2.47 -7.44
C ASP A 21 13.51 2.40 -7.66
N VAL A 22 13.09 1.75 -8.75
CA VAL A 22 11.67 1.52 -9.08
C VAL A 22 11.05 0.63 -8.01
N THR A 23 11.67 -0.52 -7.72
CA THR A 23 11.18 -1.48 -6.74
C THR A 23 11.00 -0.81 -5.38
N LEU A 24 11.98 -0.03 -4.95
CA LEU A 24 11.95 0.67 -3.68
C LEU A 24 10.81 1.71 -3.64
N LYS A 25 10.63 2.48 -4.72
CA LYS A 25 9.58 3.50 -4.83
C LYS A 25 8.16 2.92 -4.72
N TYR A 26 7.93 1.75 -5.30
CA TYR A 26 6.59 1.14 -5.34
C TYR A 26 6.31 0.19 -4.16
N LEU A 27 7.33 -0.48 -3.62
CA LEU A 27 7.15 -1.46 -2.54
C LEU A 27 7.37 -0.89 -1.13
N MET A 28 8.14 0.20 -0.98
CA MET A 28 8.26 0.84 0.33
C MET A 28 7.04 1.69 0.66
N ASN A 29 6.77 1.80 1.96
CA ASN A 29 5.89 2.84 2.47
C ASN A 29 6.42 4.23 2.07
N LYS A 30 5.52 5.14 1.66
CA LYS A 30 5.85 6.51 1.24
C LYS A 30 6.73 7.27 2.25
N ASN A 31 6.45 7.17 3.55
CA ASN A 31 7.24 7.84 4.58
C ASN A 31 8.66 7.26 4.71
N HIS A 32 8.78 5.92 4.58
CA HIS A 32 10.08 5.25 4.60
C HIS A 32 10.87 5.54 3.33
N TYR A 33 10.20 5.62 2.18
CA TYR A 33 10.81 6.00 0.90
C TYR A 33 11.31 7.45 0.92
N HIS A 34 10.54 8.40 1.44
CA HIS A 34 10.99 9.80 1.59
C HIS A 34 12.23 9.89 2.49
N ARG A 35 12.24 9.16 3.62
CA ARG A 35 13.43 9.08 4.48
C ARG A 35 14.61 8.44 3.76
N TYR A 36 14.40 7.39 2.98
CA TYR A 36 15.47 6.79 2.18
C TYR A 36 16.05 7.81 1.18
N LEU A 37 15.17 8.52 0.45
CA LEU A 37 15.57 9.57 -0.49
C LEU A 37 16.41 10.66 0.18
N SER A 38 16.06 11.08 1.40
CA SER A 38 16.85 12.12 2.10
C SER A 38 18.29 11.69 2.39
N HIS A 39 18.56 10.39 2.46
CA HIS A 39 19.90 9.84 2.72
C HIS A 39 20.61 9.41 1.43
N SER A 40 19.89 8.86 0.46
CA SER A 40 20.43 8.34 -0.80
C SER A 40 20.66 9.44 -1.84
N ASP A 41 19.69 10.35 -2.01
CA ASP A 41 19.75 11.45 -2.97
C ASP A 41 19.10 12.73 -2.39
N PRO A 42 19.89 13.54 -1.65
CA PRO A 42 19.40 14.77 -1.04
C PRO A 42 18.84 15.78 -2.05
N LYS A 43 19.32 15.74 -3.31
CA LYS A 43 18.86 16.65 -4.36
C LYS A 43 17.44 16.30 -4.80
N LYS A 44 17.18 15.04 -5.13
CA LYS A 44 15.80 14.56 -5.44
C LYS A 44 14.85 14.78 -4.27
N HIS A 45 15.33 14.61 -3.04
CA HIS A 45 14.53 14.90 -1.85
C HIS A 45 14.17 16.38 -1.75
N ALA A 46 15.11 17.29 -2.04
CA ALA A 46 14.84 18.73 -2.06
C ALA A 46 13.81 19.12 -3.14
N GLU A 47 13.91 18.55 -4.35
CA GLU A 47 12.94 18.74 -5.43
C GLU A 47 11.53 18.26 -5.03
N LEU A 48 11.44 17.13 -4.34
CA LEU A 48 10.18 16.59 -3.83
C LEU A 48 9.57 17.49 -2.74
N GLU A 49 10.38 17.98 -1.81
CA GLU A 49 9.93 18.92 -0.77
C GLU A 49 9.50 20.26 -1.36
N GLU A 50 10.20 20.75 -2.39
CA GLU A 50 9.79 21.94 -3.13
C GLU A 50 8.44 21.74 -3.81
N TYR A 51 8.23 20.59 -4.45
CA TYR A 51 6.94 20.23 -5.03
C TYR A 51 5.81 20.25 -3.99
N PHE A 52 6.01 19.63 -2.82
CA PHE A 52 5.01 19.69 -1.74
C PHE A 52 4.80 21.09 -1.19
N SER A 53 5.87 21.89 -1.10
CA SER A 53 5.79 23.30 -0.70
C SER A 53 4.94 24.11 -1.69
N ASN A 54 5.15 23.91 -2.99
CA ASN A 54 4.37 24.55 -4.05
C ASN A 54 2.89 24.13 -3.99
N ILE A 55 2.58 22.85 -3.74
CA ILE A 55 1.20 22.41 -3.52
C ILE A 55 0.57 23.18 -2.34
N ARG A 56 1.29 23.29 -1.21
CA ARG A 56 0.79 24.02 -0.03
C ARG A 56 0.58 25.50 -0.34
N LYS A 57 1.52 26.13 -1.05
CA LYS A 57 1.48 27.53 -1.47
C LYS A 57 0.28 27.82 -2.37
N TYR A 58 0.03 26.98 -3.37
CA TYR A 58 -1.05 27.18 -4.34
C TYR A 58 -2.37 26.49 -3.96
N LYS A 59 -2.46 25.84 -2.79
CA LYS A 59 -3.62 25.07 -2.33
C LYS A 59 -4.94 25.81 -2.54
N MET A 60 -5.04 27.06 -2.10
CA MET A 60 -6.27 27.85 -2.21
C MET A 60 -6.65 28.14 -3.67
N ASN A 61 -5.67 28.44 -4.51
CA ASN A 61 -5.91 28.67 -5.93
C ASN A 61 -6.35 27.39 -6.65
N ILE A 62 -5.71 26.26 -6.33
CA ILE A 62 -6.09 24.94 -6.86
C ILE A 62 -7.53 24.62 -6.45
N MET A 63 -7.89 24.75 -5.17
CA MET A 63 -9.26 24.49 -4.70
C MET A 63 -10.29 25.39 -5.39
N ARG A 64 -9.99 26.69 -5.52
CA ARG A 64 -10.87 27.62 -6.22
C ARG A 64 -11.07 27.22 -7.68
N LEU A 65 -9.98 26.89 -8.38
CA LEU A 65 -10.02 26.50 -9.79
C LEU A 65 -10.83 25.21 -9.99
N THR A 66 -10.59 24.21 -9.15
CA THR A 66 -11.33 22.94 -9.16
C THR A 66 -12.82 23.18 -8.92
N ASN A 67 -13.18 24.03 -7.95
CA ASN A 67 -14.58 24.36 -7.69
C ASN A 67 -15.23 25.06 -8.89
N GLU A 68 -14.55 26.04 -9.48
CA GLU A 68 -15.05 26.74 -10.67
C GLU A 68 -15.28 25.79 -11.86
N LEU A 69 -14.43 24.78 -12.05
CA LEU A 69 -14.58 23.76 -13.09
C LEU A 69 -15.72 22.78 -12.79
N ILE A 70 -15.96 22.46 -11.52
CA ILE A 70 -17.09 21.61 -11.11
C ILE A 70 -18.41 22.36 -11.33
N GLU A 71 -18.47 23.65 -10.94
CA GLU A 71 -19.64 24.50 -11.10
C GLU A 71 -19.95 24.79 -12.58
N ASN A 72 -18.90 24.98 -13.39
CA ASN A 72 -19.02 25.30 -14.80
C ASN A 72 -18.22 24.32 -15.68
N PRO A 73 -18.79 23.15 -16.04
CA PRO A 73 -18.09 22.11 -16.80
C PRO A 73 -17.66 22.52 -18.22
N LYS A 74 -18.23 23.60 -18.76
CA LYS A 74 -17.91 24.14 -20.09
C LYS A 74 -16.81 25.19 -20.06
N LYS A 75 -16.33 25.57 -18.87
CA LYS A 75 -15.26 26.56 -18.72
C LYS A 75 -13.96 25.95 -19.18
N GLN A 76 -13.37 26.54 -20.22
CA GLN A 76 -12.07 26.10 -20.74
C GLN A 76 -10.97 26.97 -20.16
N ILE A 77 -9.97 26.34 -19.52
CA ILE A 77 -8.76 27.03 -19.05
C ILE A 77 -7.63 26.84 -20.07
N ASN A 78 -7.23 25.59 -20.27
CA ASN A 78 -6.28 25.14 -21.28
C ASN A 78 -6.68 23.72 -21.66
N THR A 79 -6.55 23.33 -22.94
CA THR A 79 -6.93 22.02 -23.45
C THR A 79 -6.32 20.89 -22.62
N GLU A 80 -5.02 20.95 -22.35
CA GLU A 80 -4.31 19.94 -21.55
C GLU A 80 -4.86 19.82 -20.11
N ILE A 81 -5.09 20.96 -19.45
CA ILE A 81 -5.60 20.99 -18.08
C ILE A 81 -7.03 20.45 -18.03
N ASN A 82 -7.86 20.79 -19.01
CA ASN A 82 -9.24 20.32 -19.09
C ASN A 82 -9.29 18.81 -19.33
N ASP A 83 -8.46 18.28 -20.23
CA ASP A 83 -8.39 16.85 -20.53
C ASP A 83 -7.95 16.04 -19.30
N ILE A 84 -6.90 16.50 -18.61
CA ILE A 84 -6.42 15.89 -17.37
C ILE A 84 -7.48 15.97 -16.28
N PHE A 85 -8.15 17.12 -16.14
CA PHE A 85 -9.21 17.31 -15.17
C PHE A 85 -10.39 16.36 -15.43
N GLU A 86 -10.84 16.22 -16.68
CA GLU A 86 -11.91 15.31 -17.04
C GLU A 86 -11.54 13.85 -16.74
N ALA A 87 -10.32 13.43 -17.09
CA ALA A 87 -9.81 12.09 -16.77
C ALA A 87 -9.72 11.84 -15.26
N PHE A 88 -9.28 12.83 -14.49
CA PHE A 88 -9.24 12.78 -13.04
C PHE A 88 -10.64 12.64 -12.44
N MET A 89 -11.60 13.47 -12.88
CA MET A 89 -12.99 13.42 -12.40
C MET A 89 -13.67 12.09 -12.74
N LYS A 90 -13.48 11.56 -13.95
CA LYS A 90 -13.97 10.23 -14.34
C LYS A 90 -13.41 9.13 -13.43
N SER A 91 -12.11 9.20 -13.12
CA SER A 91 -11.45 8.25 -12.22
C SER A 91 -12.02 8.33 -10.79
N LEU A 92 -12.27 9.54 -10.28
CA LEU A 92 -12.89 9.72 -8.96
C LEU A 92 -14.32 9.19 -8.91
N ILE A 93 -15.14 9.51 -9.90
CA ILE A 93 -16.53 9.00 -9.99
C ILE A 93 -16.52 7.47 -10.06
N LYS A 94 -15.63 6.89 -10.87
CA LYS A 94 -15.45 5.43 -10.96
C LYS A 94 -15.10 4.83 -9.60
N TYR A 95 -14.15 5.42 -8.87
CA TYR A 95 -13.79 4.98 -7.52
C TYR A 95 -14.98 5.06 -6.55
N PHE A 96 -15.73 6.17 -6.54
CA PHE A 96 -16.90 6.30 -5.67
C PHE A 96 -17.99 5.30 -6.00
N LYS A 97 -18.28 5.05 -7.28
CA LYS A 97 -19.23 4.01 -7.71
C LYS A 97 -18.83 2.62 -7.25
N TYR A 98 -17.54 2.26 -7.36
CA TYR A 98 -17.09 0.97 -6.85
C TYR A 98 -17.22 0.87 -5.33
N LYS A 99 -16.91 1.95 -4.61
CA LYS A 99 -17.06 2.00 -3.16
C LYS A 99 -18.53 1.88 -2.72
N GLU A 100 -19.46 2.45 -3.49
CA GLU A 100 -20.90 2.29 -3.25
C GLU A 100 -21.34 0.83 -3.43
N ILE A 101 -20.85 0.16 -4.49
CA ILE A 101 -21.13 -1.26 -4.74
C ILE A 101 -20.52 -2.15 -3.65
N GLU A 102 -19.28 -1.89 -3.23
CA GLU A 102 -18.63 -2.62 -2.12
C GLU A 102 -19.44 -2.50 -0.81
N ASN A 103 -19.96 -1.30 -0.52
CA ASN A 103 -20.79 -1.09 0.65
C ASN A 103 -22.19 -1.71 0.52
N ALA A 104 -22.79 -1.71 -0.67
CA ALA A 104 -24.10 -2.33 -0.93
C ALA A 104 -24.02 -3.87 -0.93
N GLY A 105 -22.91 -4.43 -1.43
CA GLY A 105 -22.61 -5.85 -1.38
C GLY A 105 -22.31 -6.36 0.03
N SER A 106 -22.09 -5.51 1.03
CA SER A 106 -21.89 -5.96 2.41
C SER A 106 -23.14 -6.61 3.03
N ASP A 107 -24.35 -6.31 2.52
CA ASP A 107 -25.59 -6.96 2.98
C ASP A 107 -25.91 -8.23 2.15
N GLU A 108 -25.29 -8.39 0.98
CA GLU A 108 -25.55 -9.48 0.02
C GLU A 108 -24.41 -10.53 -0.04
N GLU A 109 -23.18 -10.17 0.34
CA GLU A 109 -22.04 -11.10 0.37
C GLU A 109 -22.02 -11.98 1.63
N ASP A 110 -22.81 -11.64 2.66
CA ASP A 110 -23.20 -12.60 3.69
C ASP A 110 -24.13 -13.71 3.13
N MET A 111 -24.66 -13.57 1.91
CA MET A 111 -25.34 -14.66 1.18
C MET A 111 -24.45 -15.39 0.18
N LEU A 112 -23.29 -14.84 -0.23
CA LEU A 112 -22.36 -15.53 -1.13
C LEU A 112 -21.62 -16.69 -0.42
N PHE A 113 -21.51 -16.61 0.92
CA PHE A 113 -21.08 -17.70 1.80
C PHE A 113 -22.19 -18.20 2.75
N GLY A 114 -23.44 -17.75 2.56
CA GLY A 114 -24.54 -18.01 3.49
C GLY A 114 -25.76 -18.55 2.79
N HIS A 115 -26.07 -19.82 3.09
CA HIS A 115 -27.40 -20.44 2.92
C HIS A 115 -27.75 -20.97 1.51
N SER A 116 -27.05 -22.00 1.06
CA SER A 116 -27.66 -22.97 0.15
C SER A 116 -27.26 -24.39 0.55
N MET A 117 -27.83 -24.85 1.66
CA MET A 117 -28.20 -26.26 1.92
C MET A 117 -28.99 -26.28 3.24
N ASN A 118 -30.19 -25.71 3.23
CA ASN A 118 -31.24 -26.14 4.14
C ASN A 118 -32.48 -26.50 3.30
N ASP A 119 -32.29 -27.44 2.38
CA ASP A 119 -33.42 -28.18 1.85
C ASP A 119 -33.61 -29.38 2.76
N ASN A 120 -34.42 -29.19 3.81
CA ASN A 120 -34.92 -30.27 4.65
C ASN A 120 -36.03 -31.00 3.87
N SER A 121 -35.66 -31.66 2.78
CA SER A 121 -36.47 -32.70 2.18
C SER A 121 -36.23 -33.99 2.96
N ASN A 122 -37.20 -34.34 3.82
CA ASN A 122 -37.32 -35.65 4.42
C ASN A 122 -37.18 -36.75 3.35
N SER A 123 -36.09 -37.51 3.34
CA SER A 123 -36.09 -38.93 2.92
C SER A 123 -34.73 -39.60 3.09
N THR A 124 -34.64 -40.42 4.15
CA THR A 124 -34.09 -41.79 4.21
C THR A 124 -32.64 -42.07 3.79
N ASP A 125 -31.88 -42.53 4.80
CA ASP A 125 -30.92 -43.65 4.82
C ASP A 125 -29.86 -43.77 3.71
N ASP A 126 -28.58 -43.58 4.07
CA ASP A 126 -27.60 -44.68 4.08
C ASP A 126 -26.26 -44.25 4.70
N ASP A 127 -25.65 -45.18 5.42
CA ASP A 127 -24.35 -45.09 6.10
C ASP A 127 -23.20 -44.73 5.14
N LEU A 128 -22.35 -43.75 5.50
CA LEU A 128 -20.90 -43.76 5.25
C LEU A 128 -20.24 -42.54 5.93
N ALA A 129 -19.40 -42.81 6.93
CA ALA A 129 -18.69 -41.83 7.74
C ALA A 129 -17.89 -40.81 6.91
N PRO A 130 -17.96 -39.50 7.18
CA PRO A 130 -17.00 -38.56 6.61
C PRO A 130 -15.77 -38.51 7.52
N VAL A 131 -14.66 -39.00 6.96
CA VAL A 131 -13.30 -38.76 7.43
C VAL A 131 -13.16 -37.28 7.79
N THR A 132 -12.98 -37.00 9.08
CA THR A 132 -12.69 -35.69 9.63
C THR A 132 -11.29 -35.24 9.22
N SER A 133 -11.10 -34.92 7.94
CA SER A 133 -9.93 -34.20 7.49
C SER A 133 -10.07 -32.74 7.94
N LEU A 134 -9.46 -32.49 9.10
CA LEU A 134 -9.17 -31.22 9.74
C LEU A 134 -8.41 -30.28 8.78
N ILE A 135 -9.09 -29.76 7.76
CA ILE A 135 -8.60 -28.62 6.97
C ILE A 135 -8.89 -27.39 7.80
N GLY A 136 -7.83 -26.83 8.39
CA GLY A 136 -7.91 -25.45 8.85
C GLY A 136 -6.85 -24.62 8.16
N SER A 137 -7.13 -23.33 8.08
CA SER A 137 -6.44 -22.33 7.27
C SER A 137 -4.91 -22.44 7.29
N PHE A 138 -4.32 -22.46 6.09
CA PHE A 138 -2.87 -22.52 5.85
C PHE A 138 -2.18 -21.15 6.04
N TRP A 139 -2.95 -20.07 6.17
CA TRP A 139 -2.42 -18.70 6.23
C TRP A 139 -2.67 -17.99 7.57
N GLY A 140 -3.17 -18.72 8.57
CA GLY A 140 -3.48 -18.13 9.86
C GLY A 140 -3.92 -19.15 10.87
N LYS A 141 -2.97 -19.98 11.33
CA LYS A 141 -3.14 -20.70 12.58
C LYS A 141 -2.09 -20.20 13.55
N GLU A 142 -2.60 -19.69 14.67
CA GLU A 142 -1.89 -19.17 15.84
C GLU A 142 -1.60 -17.67 15.84
N ARG A 143 -2.56 -16.91 16.39
CA ARG A 143 -2.27 -15.57 16.94
C ARG A 143 -1.42 -15.75 18.20
N ILE A 144 -0.15 -15.34 18.14
CA ILE A 144 0.71 -15.24 19.32
C ILE A 144 0.08 -14.21 20.27
N LYS A 145 -0.54 -14.67 21.35
CA LYS A 145 -0.92 -13.81 22.48
C LYS A 145 0.36 -13.40 23.18
N LYS A 146 0.82 -12.15 22.96
CA LYS A 146 1.89 -11.57 23.76
C LYS A 146 1.39 -11.47 25.21
N SER A 147 1.91 -12.33 26.10
CA SER A 147 1.78 -12.08 27.52
C SER A 147 2.63 -10.87 27.86
N ASN A 148 2.06 -9.92 28.60
CA ASN A 148 2.80 -8.77 29.12
C ASN A 148 3.77 -9.26 30.20
N HIS A 149 4.89 -9.85 29.79
CA HIS A 149 6.02 -10.01 30.69
C HIS A 149 6.61 -8.61 30.87
N THR A 150 6.41 -8.06 32.07
CA THR A 150 7.02 -6.82 32.54
C THR A 150 8.55 -6.99 32.56
N ASN A 151 9.19 -6.75 31.42
CA ASN A 151 10.64 -6.60 31.37
C ASN A 151 10.97 -5.18 31.84
N ILE A 152 11.41 -5.08 33.09
CA ILE A 152 11.76 -3.82 33.80
C ILE A 152 13.15 -3.30 33.36
N TYR A 153 13.68 -3.74 32.21
CA TYR A 153 14.94 -3.22 31.69
C TYR A 153 14.68 -2.25 30.55
N ASN A 154 14.67 -0.97 30.92
CA ASN A 154 14.67 0.16 30.01
C ASN A 154 16.01 0.18 29.23
N MET A 155 16.00 -0.34 28.01
CA MET A 155 17.18 -0.42 27.11
C MET A 155 17.67 0.95 26.59
N ASN A 156 17.12 2.06 27.08
CA ASN A 156 17.50 3.41 26.67
C ASN A 156 18.34 4.17 27.71
N TYR A 157 19.09 3.47 28.57
CA TYR A 157 20.02 4.14 29.49
C TYR A 157 21.37 4.41 28.83
N ILE A 158 21.59 5.65 28.40
CA ILE A 158 22.90 6.16 27.98
C ILE A 158 23.50 6.94 29.15
N PRO A 159 24.54 6.43 29.84
CA PRO A 159 25.17 7.16 30.93
C PRO A 159 25.92 8.38 30.38
N ARG A 160 25.52 9.59 30.79
CA ARG A 160 26.34 10.79 30.58
C ARG A 160 27.52 10.72 31.55
N LYS A 161 28.74 10.63 31.00
CA LYS A 161 29.96 10.85 31.78
C LYS A 161 30.00 12.33 32.18
N ASN A 162 29.78 12.61 33.46
CA ASN A 162 30.13 13.90 34.04
C ASN A 162 31.64 13.92 34.23
N SER A 163 32.34 14.73 33.42
CA SER A 163 33.70 15.15 33.70
C SER A 163 33.65 16.24 34.76
N PHE A 164 34.06 15.92 35.99
CA PHE A 164 34.45 16.92 36.97
C PHE A 164 35.87 16.62 37.46
N SER A 165 36.73 17.63 37.25
CA SER A 165 38.08 17.90 37.78
C SER A 165 39.10 16.76 37.74
#